data_AF-A0A3N1IUL7-F1
#
_entry.id   AF-A0A3N1IUL7-F1
#
_cell.length_a   1.000
_cell.length_b   1.000
_cell.length_c   1.000
_cell.angle_alpha   90.00
_cell.angle_beta   90.00
_cell.angle_gamma   90.00
#
_symmetry.space_group_name_H-M   'P 1'
#
loop_
_entity.id
_entity.type
_entity.pdbx_description
1 polymer ?
#
loop_
_entity_poly.entity_id
_entity_poly.type
_entity_poly.pdbx_seq_one_letter_code
_entity_poly.pdbx_strand_id
1 'polypeptide(L)'
;MEFSTVIKIVIFGLLGGYATFLANRIIAVYHDGLRPILPEFINGNMRRKELMGVSFAISIGFITGFALPITLATGIIVIHIILLSSDFIGLAIANSTVAVLAGTVYGAGVILALDTVVKGFTYLPVNFLDALTLVGEPIVYAFVAFPAITVGYQFGKKAGLITITLSFLGRVAVERLNPVSLAGNTVSLSPEGIAMLVGMICLLFFASRDKNRRDATLDHSLFDDNIRRIRKNILYLLPMAALISIAAHYQWLAGEPIAAALVGKGDITSAAIVATVQAIAFMPLIITTAMVSGVYGTNGWCDWFLGLGYLAPNPLAAGVLGASAMGIEIAGLSKIGKAINRFPALKMSGDNIRTSMTQILEIALLVGGVNAASQIWSGTGIFLTVSLYILNEISGRPVMKLAAGPIAAIIVGILANIFAVFGCYTG
;
A
#
# COMPACT_ATOMS: atom_id res chain seq x y z
N MET A 1 -18.11 20.16 15.93
CA MET A 1 -17.22 19.10 15.42
C MET A 1 -16.72 18.33 16.62
N GLU A 2 -16.81 17.01 16.62
CA GLU A 2 -16.31 16.21 17.75
C GLU A 2 -14.79 16.37 17.90
N PHE A 3 -14.29 16.32 19.13
CA PHE A 3 -12.86 16.47 19.44
C PHE A 3 -11.99 15.45 18.69
N SER A 4 -12.50 14.23 18.50
CA SER A 4 -11.87 13.17 17.71
C SER A 4 -11.65 13.57 16.24
N THR A 5 -12.64 14.22 15.61
CA THR A 5 -12.55 14.69 14.22
C THR A 5 -11.50 15.78 14.05
N VAL A 6 -11.39 16.72 15.01
CA VAL A 6 -10.36 17.76 14.99
C VAL A 6 -8.97 17.12 15.00
N ILE A 7 -8.73 16.16 15.90
CA ILE A 7 -7.45 15.45 16.01
C ILE A 7 -7.11 14.71 14.72
N LYS A 8 -8.09 14.02 14.12
CA LYS A 8 -7.93 13.33 12.83
C LYS A 8 -7.49 14.30 11.73
N ILE A 9 -8.16 15.44 11.60
CA ILE A 9 -7.81 16.47 10.60
C ILE A 9 -6.40 17.01 10.84
N VAL A 10 -6.03 17.30 12.08
CA VAL A 10 -4.69 17.81 12.42
C VAL A 10 -3.61 16.78 12.07
N ILE A 11 -3.80 15.52 12.46
CA ILE A 11 -2.82 14.45 12.18
C ILE A 11 -2.65 14.26 10.67
N PHE A 12 -3.74 14.23 9.90
CA PHE A 12 -3.65 14.06 8.45
C PHE A 12 -3.11 15.31 7.74
N GLY A 13 -3.39 16.51 8.24
CA GLY A 13 -2.75 17.74 7.77
C GLY A 13 -1.25 17.76 8.03
N LEU A 14 -0.80 17.27 9.19
CA LEU A 14 0.62 17.10 9.49
C LEU A 14 1.27 16.03 8.61
N LEU A 15 0.62 14.89 8.42
CA LEU A 15 1.09 13.82 7.53
C LEU A 15 1.27 14.32 6.09
N GLY A 16 0.25 14.99 5.53
CA GLY A 16 0.30 15.52 4.17
C GLY A 16 1.37 16.60 4.02
N GLY A 17 1.37 17.60 4.91
CA GLY A 17 2.35 18.68 4.86
C GLY A 17 3.80 18.20 5.01
N TYR A 18 4.04 17.27 5.94
CA TYR A 18 5.37 16.76 6.21
C TYR A 18 5.86 15.80 5.11
N ALA A 19 4.99 14.94 4.57
CA ALA A 19 5.33 14.13 3.40
C ALA A 19 5.65 15.01 2.19
N THR A 20 4.88 16.08 1.97
CA THR A 20 5.14 17.05 0.90
C THR A 20 6.46 17.79 1.10
N PHE A 21 6.83 18.13 2.33
CA PHE A 21 8.15 18.68 2.65
C PHE A 21 9.28 17.72 2.21
N LEU A 22 9.18 16.44 2.59
CA LEU A 22 10.19 15.44 2.27
C LEU A 22 10.34 15.24 0.75
N ALA A 23 9.22 15.18 0.03
CA ALA A 23 9.22 15.07 -1.43
C ALA A 23 9.77 16.33 -2.10
N ASN A 24 9.37 17.52 -1.65
CA ASN A 24 9.83 18.80 -2.19
C ASN A 24 11.35 18.98 -2.10
N ARG A 25 11.94 18.51 -0.99
CA ARG A 25 13.37 18.57 -0.72
C ARG A 25 14.14 17.36 -1.26
N ILE A 26 13.49 16.42 -1.95
CA ILE A 26 14.10 15.20 -2.48
C ILE A 26 14.84 14.43 -1.36
N ILE A 27 14.21 14.35 -0.18
CA ILE A 27 14.69 13.59 0.99
C ILE A 27 14.07 12.20 0.97
N ALA A 28 12.75 12.14 0.79
CA ALA A 28 12.01 10.90 0.63
C ALA A 28 10.84 11.09 -0.33
N VAL A 29 10.49 10.01 -1.03
CA VAL A 29 9.24 9.89 -1.78
C VAL A 29 8.62 8.54 -1.47
N TYR A 30 7.30 8.48 -1.45
CA TYR A 30 6.59 7.24 -1.19
C TYR A 30 6.68 6.31 -2.41
N HIS A 31 6.43 6.86 -3.60
CA HIS A 31 6.36 6.05 -4.81
C HIS A 31 7.71 5.43 -5.17
N ASP A 32 7.75 4.10 -5.15
CA ASP A 32 8.88 3.28 -5.54
C ASP A 32 9.30 3.41 -7.00
N GLY A 33 8.35 3.56 -7.93
CA GLY A 33 8.62 3.84 -9.34
C GLY A 33 9.24 5.21 -9.60
N LEU A 34 9.09 6.15 -8.66
CA LEU A 34 9.64 7.50 -8.79
C LEU A 34 11.09 7.59 -8.34
N ARG A 35 11.51 6.80 -7.33
CA ARG A 35 12.88 6.82 -6.79
C ARG A 35 13.94 6.62 -7.88
N PRO A 36 13.87 5.62 -8.79
CA PRO A 36 14.83 5.44 -9.87
C PRO A 36 14.95 6.61 -10.85
N ILE A 37 13.94 7.48 -10.92
CA ILE A 37 13.88 8.61 -11.87
C ILE A 37 14.47 9.87 -11.25
N LEU A 38 14.47 9.99 -9.92
CA LEU A 38 14.98 11.17 -9.21
C LEU A 38 16.44 11.53 -9.50
N PRO A 39 17.37 10.59 -9.78
CA PRO A 39 18.72 10.93 -10.23
C PRO A 39 18.76 11.88 -11.42
N GLU A 40 17.87 11.71 -12.42
CA GLU A 40 17.82 12.60 -13.59
C GLU A 40 17.48 14.03 -13.21
N PHE A 41 16.60 14.21 -12.22
CA PHE A 41 16.29 15.53 -11.69
C PHE A 41 17.41 16.10 -10.82
N ILE A 42 18.03 15.28 -9.96
CA ILE A 42 19.14 15.68 -9.08
C ILE A 42 20.36 16.11 -9.90
N ASN A 43 20.64 15.43 -11.00
CA ASN A 43 21.76 15.70 -11.90
C ASN A 43 21.49 16.84 -12.90
N GLY A 44 20.26 17.39 -12.93
CA GLY A 44 19.88 18.49 -13.81
C GLY A 44 19.47 18.09 -15.23
N ASN A 45 19.36 16.79 -15.51
CA ASN A 45 18.96 16.26 -16.81
C ASN A 45 17.43 16.31 -17.05
N MET A 46 16.64 16.43 -15.98
CA MET A 46 15.17 16.46 -16.04
C MET A 46 14.64 17.74 -15.41
N ARG A 47 13.63 18.35 -16.04
CA ARG A 47 12.97 19.54 -15.48
C ARG A 47 11.93 19.15 -14.43
N ARG A 48 11.72 20.01 -13.43
CA ARG A 48 10.70 19.79 -12.38
C ARG A 48 9.30 19.53 -12.93
N LYS A 49 8.91 20.21 -14.02
CA LYS A 49 7.62 19.99 -14.68
C LYS A 49 7.48 18.58 -15.27
N GLU A 50 8.54 18.05 -15.86
CA GLU A 50 8.57 16.69 -16.41
C GLU A 50 8.49 15.68 -15.27
N LEU A 51 9.28 15.88 -14.21
CA LEU A 51 9.25 15.02 -13.03
C LEU A 51 7.86 15.01 -12.37
N MET A 52 7.20 16.17 -12.27
CA MET A 52 5.82 16.27 -11.77
C MET A 52 4.85 15.49 -12.65
N GLY A 53 4.94 15.61 -13.98
CA GLY A 53 4.09 14.86 -14.90
C GLY A 53 4.24 13.34 -14.74
N VAL A 54 5.48 12.85 -14.60
CA VAL A 54 5.77 11.44 -14.32
C VAL A 54 5.21 11.02 -12.96
N SER A 55 5.49 11.80 -11.90
CA SER A 55 4.99 11.51 -10.56
C SER A 55 3.46 11.43 -10.52
N PHE A 56 2.77 12.36 -11.18
CA PHE A 56 1.31 12.36 -11.26
C PHE A 56 0.78 11.14 -12.03
N ALA A 57 1.33 10.86 -13.22
CA ALA A 57 0.86 9.78 -14.07
C ALA A 57 0.97 8.40 -13.41
N ILE A 58 2.07 8.12 -12.71
CA ILE A 58 2.23 6.83 -12.03
C ILE A 58 1.38 6.80 -10.74
N SER A 59 1.28 7.90 -10.00
CA SER A 59 0.56 7.97 -8.72
C SER A 59 -0.96 7.92 -8.82
N ILE A 60 -1.54 8.68 -9.75
CA ILE A 60 -3.01 8.85 -9.84
C ILE A 60 -3.69 7.51 -10.02
N GLY A 61 -3.02 6.61 -10.73
CA GLY A 61 -3.45 5.26 -10.98
C GLY A 61 -3.63 4.38 -9.75
N PHE A 62 -2.76 4.50 -8.74
CA PHE A 62 -2.90 3.76 -7.47
C PHE A 62 -3.97 4.40 -6.58
N ILE A 63 -4.02 5.74 -6.57
CA ILE A 63 -4.98 6.51 -5.78
C ILE A 63 -6.42 6.19 -6.20
N THR A 64 -6.72 6.36 -7.49
CA THR A 64 -8.06 6.07 -8.03
C THR A 64 -8.27 4.57 -8.21
N GLY A 65 -7.18 3.83 -8.51
CA GLY A 65 -7.11 2.39 -8.71
C GLY A 65 -7.68 1.57 -7.58
N PHE A 66 -7.16 1.73 -6.37
CA PHE A 66 -7.60 0.92 -5.25
C PHE A 66 -7.64 1.68 -3.95
N ALA A 67 -6.81 2.72 -3.78
CA ALA A 67 -6.72 3.40 -2.49
C ALA A 67 -8.05 4.06 -2.10
N LEU A 68 -8.65 4.83 -3.02
CA LEU A 68 -9.93 5.48 -2.80
C LEU A 68 -11.09 4.47 -2.68
N PRO A 69 -11.27 3.50 -3.61
CA PRO A 69 -12.35 2.53 -3.47
C PRO A 69 -12.27 1.71 -2.18
N ILE A 70 -11.07 1.25 -1.77
CA ILE A 70 -10.90 0.51 -0.53
C ILE A 70 -11.16 1.40 0.67
N THR A 71 -10.73 2.66 0.63
CA THR A 71 -11.01 3.61 1.72
C THR A 71 -12.51 3.83 1.91
N LEU A 72 -13.27 3.93 0.81
CA LEU A 72 -14.73 4.03 0.87
C LEU A 72 -15.38 2.74 1.38
N ALA A 73 -14.82 1.59 0.98
CA ALA A 73 -15.30 0.27 1.38
C ALA A 73 -15.05 -0.05 2.86
N THR A 74 -13.88 0.30 3.41
CA THR A 74 -13.48 -0.09 4.77
C THR A 74 -13.64 1.04 5.79
N GLY A 75 -13.80 2.28 5.33
CA GLY A 75 -13.73 3.47 6.18
C GLY A 75 -12.32 3.81 6.67
N ILE A 76 -11.30 3.03 6.28
CA ILE A 76 -9.90 3.20 6.69
C ILE A 76 -9.13 3.85 5.57
N ILE A 77 -8.41 4.94 5.84
CA ILE A 77 -7.68 5.66 4.80
C ILE A 77 -6.47 4.84 4.37
N VAL A 78 -6.43 4.47 3.10
CA VAL A 78 -5.27 3.85 2.49
C VAL A 78 -4.19 4.92 2.29
N ILE A 79 -2.99 4.67 2.82
CA ILE A 79 -1.86 5.62 2.91
C ILE A 79 -1.47 6.24 1.57
N HIS A 80 -1.68 5.48 0.49
CA HIS A 80 -1.52 5.90 -0.89
C HIS A 80 -2.26 7.22 -1.21
N ILE A 81 -3.45 7.46 -0.67
CA ILE A 81 -4.22 8.70 -0.91
C ILE A 81 -3.43 9.93 -0.45
N ILE A 82 -2.73 9.82 0.69
CA ILE A 82 -1.99 10.92 1.30
C ILE A 82 -0.59 11.01 0.70
N LEU A 83 0.18 9.92 0.73
CA LEU A 83 1.61 9.99 0.43
C LEU A 83 1.91 10.12 -1.06
N LEU A 84 1.18 9.43 -1.94
CA LEU A 84 1.36 9.61 -3.38
C LEU A 84 0.95 11.02 -3.83
N SER A 85 -0.11 11.56 -3.23
CA SER A 85 -0.52 12.94 -3.48
C SER A 85 0.53 13.94 -2.99
N SER A 86 1.08 13.68 -1.82
CA SER A 86 2.14 14.50 -1.24
C SER A 86 3.40 14.50 -2.10
N ASP A 87 3.74 13.38 -2.74
CA ASP A 87 4.87 13.27 -3.67
C ASP A 87 4.69 14.24 -4.85
N PHE A 88 3.59 14.14 -5.62
CA PHE A 88 3.44 15.02 -6.78
C PHE A 88 3.17 16.48 -6.41
N ILE A 89 2.50 16.79 -5.28
CA ILE A 89 2.36 18.17 -4.78
C ILE A 89 3.74 18.76 -4.44
N GLY A 90 4.57 17.99 -3.73
CA GLY A 90 5.91 18.42 -3.32
C GLY A 90 6.85 18.63 -4.51
N LEU A 91 6.70 17.81 -5.54
CA LEU A 91 7.47 17.94 -6.77
C LEU A 91 6.95 19.05 -7.68
N ALA A 92 5.64 19.32 -7.70
CA ALA A 92 5.05 20.37 -8.52
C ALA A 92 5.48 21.79 -8.10
N ILE A 93 5.54 22.05 -6.79
CA ILE A 93 5.71 23.40 -6.25
C ILE A 93 7.18 23.64 -5.89
N ALA A 94 7.83 24.65 -6.47
CA ALA A 94 9.25 24.92 -6.17
C ALA A 94 9.47 25.52 -4.77
N ASN A 95 8.57 26.40 -4.31
CA ASN A 95 8.65 27.02 -2.99
C ASN A 95 8.23 26.02 -1.90
N SER A 96 9.15 25.70 -0.99
CA SER A 96 8.92 24.68 0.04
C SER A 96 7.78 25.04 0.99
N THR A 97 7.64 26.31 1.39
CA THR A 97 6.57 26.75 2.29
C THR A 97 5.21 26.62 1.63
N VAL A 98 5.09 27.01 0.36
CA VAL A 98 3.83 26.87 -0.40
C VAL A 98 3.51 25.40 -0.63
N ALA A 99 4.52 24.57 -0.91
CA ALA A 99 4.34 23.13 -1.07
C ALA A 99 3.78 22.50 0.22
N VAL A 100 4.41 22.78 1.37
CA VAL A 100 3.97 22.27 2.67
C VAL A 100 2.55 22.72 3.00
N LEU A 101 2.22 24.00 2.77
CA LEU A 101 0.87 24.51 3.00
C LEU A 101 -0.15 23.77 2.13
N ALA A 102 0.16 23.56 0.84
CA ALA A 102 -0.70 22.79 -0.06
C ALA A 102 -0.87 21.33 0.39
N GLY A 103 0.21 20.68 0.80
CA GLY A 103 0.18 19.32 1.35
C GLY A 103 -0.64 19.21 2.65
N THR A 104 -0.52 20.20 3.53
CA THR A 104 -1.31 20.26 4.78
C THR A 104 -2.80 20.47 4.50
N VAL A 105 -3.14 21.40 3.61
CA VAL A 105 -4.53 21.63 3.20
C VAL A 105 -5.10 20.39 2.54
N TYR A 106 -4.34 19.72 1.68
CA TYR A 106 -4.76 18.48 1.04
C TYR A 106 -5.01 17.37 2.07
N GLY A 107 -4.05 17.10 2.96
CA GLY A 107 -4.18 16.07 3.99
C GLY A 107 -5.39 16.28 4.91
N ALA A 108 -5.60 17.52 5.38
CA ALA A 108 -6.78 17.90 6.15
C ALA A 108 -8.08 17.79 5.32
N GLY A 109 -8.04 18.24 4.07
CA GLY A 109 -9.17 18.26 3.15
C GLY A 109 -9.67 16.87 2.78
N VAL A 110 -8.78 15.87 2.66
CA VAL A 110 -9.16 14.47 2.39
C VAL A 110 -10.08 13.94 3.49
N ILE A 111 -9.83 14.27 4.77
CA ILE A 111 -10.71 13.83 5.87
C ILE A 111 -12.09 14.43 5.72
N LEU A 112 -12.17 15.75 5.49
CA LEU A 112 -13.43 16.45 5.32
C LEU A 112 -14.21 15.96 4.10
N ALA A 113 -13.50 15.71 2.99
CA ALA A 113 -14.08 15.19 1.76
C ALA A 113 -14.65 13.80 1.96
N LEU A 114 -13.89 12.87 2.56
CA LEU A 114 -14.35 11.51 2.82
C LEU A 114 -15.54 11.48 3.78
N ASP A 115 -15.50 12.23 4.89
CA ASP A 115 -16.62 12.30 5.82
C ASP A 115 -17.88 12.89 5.15
N THR A 116 -17.72 13.87 4.27
CA THR A 116 -18.83 14.47 3.51
C THR A 116 -19.43 13.48 2.52
N VAL A 117 -18.58 12.75 1.80
CA VAL A 117 -19.00 11.72 0.83
C VAL A 117 -19.74 10.59 1.54
N VAL A 118 -19.19 10.07 2.64
CA VAL A 118 -19.80 9.00 3.45
C VAL A 118 -21.14 9.45 4.02
N LYS A 119 -21.23 10.65 4.59
CA LYS A 119 -22.51 11.21 5.06
C LYS A 119 -23.51 11.39 3.92
N GLY A 120 -23.06 11.86 2.76
CA GLY A 120 -23.89 11.99 1.57
C GLY A 120 -24.56 10.67 1.19
N PHE A 121 -23.80 9.56 1.24
CA PHE A 121 -24.34 8.24 0.95
C PHE A 121 -25.41 7.76 1.94
N THR A 122 -25.41 8.24 3.19
CA THR A 122 -26.47 7.88 4.16
C THR A 122 -27.83 8.50 3.86
N TYR A 123 -27.89 9.56 3.05
CA TYR A 123 -29.15 10.18 2.60
C TYR A 123 -29.73 9.52 1.35
N LEU A 124 -29.02 8.58 0.75
CA LEU A 124 -29.46 7.92 -0.46
C LEU A 124 -30.50 6.81 -0.15
N PRO A 125 -31.51 6.60 -1.01
CA PRO A 125 -32.53 5.55 -0.82
C PRO A 125 -31.96 4.13 -0.66
N VAL A 126 -30.87 3.84 -1.36
CA VAL A 126 -30.12 2.58 -1.30
C VAL A 126 -28.75 2.90 -0.72
N ASN A 127 -28.54 2.58 0.55
CA ASN A 127 -27.21 2.63 1.14
C ASN A 127 -26.41 1.40 0.69
N PHE A 128 -25.39 1.62 -0.14
CA PHE A 128 -24.53 0.57 -0.67
C PHE A 128 -23.13 0.56 -0.05
N LEU A 129 -22.87 1.36 0.98
CA LEU A 129 -21.56 1.39 1.65
C LEU A 129 -21.20 0.04 2.25
N ASP A 130 -22.17 -0.61 2.90
CA ASP A 130 -21.96 -1.94 3.49
C ASP A 130 -21.61 -2.97 2.41
N ALA A 131 -22.23 -2.86 1.23
CA ALA A 131 -21.91 -3.74 0.10
C ALA A 131 -20.53 -3.47 -0.49
N LEU A 132 -20.06 -2.22 -0.48
CA LEU A 132 -18.71 -1.90 -0.92
C LEU A 132 -17.64 -2.57 -0.05
N THR A 133 -17.92 -2.88 1.22
CA THR A 133 -16.97 -3.61 2.09
C THR A 133 -16.54 -4.95 1.47
N LEU A 134 -17.42 -5.61 0.68
CA LEU A 134 -17.14 -6.88 -0.01
C LEU A 134 -16.06 -6.76 -1.09
N VAL A 135 -15.75 -5.55 -1.56
CA VAL A 135 -14.64 -5.32 -2.50
C VAL A 135 -13.31 -5.79 -1.92
N GLY A 136 -13.11 -5.60 -0.61
CA GLY A 136 -11.86 -5.95 0.07
C GLY A 136 -11.71 -7.44 0.36
N GLU A 137 -12.79 -8.22 0.32
CA GLU A 137 -12.76 -9.60 0.81
C GLU A 137 -11.87 -10.54 -0.02
N PRO A 138 -11.97 -10.58 -1.36
CA PRO A 138 -11.08 -11.42 -2.17
C PRO A 138 -9.61 -11.02 -2.03
N ILE A 139 -9.33 -9.74 -1.70
CA ILE A 139 -7.96 -9.26 -1.49
C ILE A 139 -7.32 -9.96 -0.30
N VAL A 140 -8.04 -10.08 0.83
CA VAL A 140 -7.52 -10.72 2.05
C VAL A 140 -7.05 -12.15 1.78
N TYR A 141 -7.78 -12.90 0.96
CA TYR A 141 -7.46 -14.30 0.66
C TYR A 141 -6.47 -14.48 -0.49
N ALA A 142 -6.61 -13.70 -1.56
CA ALA A 142 -5.80 -13.86 -2.78
C ALA A 142 -4.41 -13.24 -2.63
N PHE A 143 -4.29 -12.10 -1.94
CA PHE A 143 -3.02 -11.35 -1.83
C PHE A 143 -1.91 -12.20 -1.21
N VAL A 144 -2.26 -13.08 -0.28
CA VAL A 144 -1.37 -14.06 0.37
C VAL A 144 -0.54 -14.89 -0.62
N ALA A 145 -1.03 -15.10 -1.85
CA ALA A 145 -0.34 -15.86 -2.88
C ALA A 145 0.81 -15.10 -3.58
N PHE A 146 0.96 -13.78 -3.39
CA PHE A 146 1.93 -12.98 -4.13
C PHE A 146 3.38 -13.48 -4.06
N PRO A 147 3.89 -13.99 -2.91
CA PRO A 147 5.27 -14.49 -2.87
C PRO A 147 5.45 -15.71 -3.77
N ALA A 148 4.44 -16.58 -3.81
CA ALA A 148 4.47 -17.80 -4.61
C ALA A 148 4.36 -17.50 -6.11
N ILE A 149 3.53 -16.53 -6.49
CA ILE A 149 3.46 -16.02 -7.86
C ILE A 149 4.79 -15.36 -8.26
N THR A 150 5.41 -14.61 -7.35
CA THR A 150 6.73 -14.00 -7.56
C THR A 150 7.79 -15.07 -7.81
N VAL A 151 7.81 -16.14 -7.01
CA VAL A 151 8.70 -17.29 -7.25
C VAL A 151 8.43 -17.92 -8.63
N GLY A 152 7.16 -18.03 -9.02
CA GLY A 152 6.76 -18.53 -10.33
C GLY A 152 7.30 -17.68 -11.49
N TYR A 153 7.21 -16.35 -11.38
CA TYR A 153 7.76 -15.42 -12.37
C TYR A 153 9.28 -15.48 -12.44
N GLN A 154 9.95 -15.55 -11.29
CA GLN A 154 11.40 -15.42 -11.24
C GLN A 154 12.16 -16.73 -11.48
N PHE A 155 11.68 -17.83 -10.88
CA PHE A 155 12.37 -19.12 -10.85
C PHE A 155 11.60 -20.22 -11.63
N GLY A 156 10.50 -19.85 -12.27
CA GLY A 156 9.72 -20.70 -13.16
C GLY A 156 8.57 -21.45 -12.47
N LYS A 157 7.70 -22.02 -13.31
CA LYS A 157 6.42 -22.62 -12.93
C LYS A 157 6.52 -23.68 -11.83
N LYS A 158 7.56 -24.53 -11.86
CA LYS A 158 7.75 -25.61 -10.87
C LYS A 158 8.02 -25.05 -9.47
N ALA A 159 8.90 -24.06 -9.35
CA ALA A 159 9.22 -23.43 -8.07
C ALA A 159 8.01 -22.66 -7.51
N GLY A 160 7.27 -21.97 -8.39
CA GLY A 160 6.01 -21.31 -8.04
C GLY A 160 4.98 -22.28 -7.49
N LEU A 161 4.76 -23.42 -8.17
CA LEU A 161 3.82 -24.45 -7.72
C LEU A 161 4.20 -25.03 -6.35
N ILE A 162 5.48 -25.35 -6.14
CA ILE A 162 5.99 -25.83 -4.83
C ILE A 162 5.67 -24.79 -3.75
N THR A 163 5.92 -23.52 -4.04
CA THR A 163 5.71 -22.43 -3.07
C THR A 163 4.23 -22.22 -2.76
N ILE A 164 3.33 -22.29 -3.76
CA ILE A 164 1.88 -22.23 -3.54
C ILE A 164 1.45 -23.39 -2.64
N THR A 165 1.90 -24.62 -2.93
CA THR A 165 1.54 -25.80 -2.15
C THR A 165 2.01 -25.68 -0.70
N LEU A 166 3.25 -25.23 -0.46
CA LEU A 166 3.75 -25.03 0.89
C LEU A 166 2.98 -23.92 1.63
N SER A 167 2.65 -22.82 0.95
CA SER A 167 1.87 -21.72 1.54
C SER A 167 0.45 -22.18 1.89
N PHE A 168 -0.17 -22.98 1.02
CA PHE A 168 -1.48 -23.61 1.26
C PHE A 168 -1.43 -24.58 2.44
N LEU A 169 -0.43 -25.44 2.52
CA LEU A 169 -0.26 -26.35 3.65
C LEU A 169 -0.04 -25.60 4.97
N GLY A 170 0.74 -24.51 4.93
CA GLY A 170 0.92 -23.61 6.07
C GLY A 170 -0.40 -22.99 6.54
N ARG A 171 -1.24 -22.52 5.59
CA ARG A 171 -2.58 -22.01 5.87
C ARG A 171 -3.44 -23.06 6.58
N VAL A 172 -3.60 -24.23 5.97
CA VAL A 172 -4.46 -25.32 6.48
C VAL A 172 -3.98 -25.82 7.84
N ALA A 173 -2.66 -25.93 8.04
CA ALA A 173 -2.09 -26.32 9.32
C ALA A 173 -2.50 -25.32 10.43
N VAL A 174 -2.41 -24.01 10.17
CA VAL A 174 -2.79 -22.99 11.14
C VAL A 174 -4.29 -22.95 11.39
N GLU A 175 -5.12 -23.08 10.34
CA GLU A 175 -6.58 -23.19 10.49
C GLU A 175 -6.97 -24.39 11.39
N ARG A 176 -6.21 -25.49 11.35
CA ARG A 176 -6.43 -26.67 12.19
C ARG A 176 -5.88 -26.54 13.60
N LEU A 177 -4.78 -25.82 13.78
CA LEU A 177 -4.09 -25.67 15.06
C LEU A 177 -4.63 -24.51 15.90
N ASN A 178 -5.38 -23.59 15.30
CA ASN A 178 -5.97 -22.46 16.00
C ASN A 178 -7.13 -22.88 16.91
N PRO A 179 -7.23 -22.30 18.13
CA PRO A 179 -6.30 -21.34 18.74
C PRO A 179 -5.08 -22.04 19.37
N VAL A 180 -3.90 -21.43 19.24
CA VAL A 180 -2.67 -21.96 19.86
C VAL A 180 -2.51 -21.36 21.25
N SER A 181 -2.39 -22.21 22.28
CA SER A 181 -2.06 -21.77 23.64
C SER A 181 -0.55 -21.59 23.78
N LEU A 182 -0.05 -20.35 23.73
CA LEU A 182 1.33 -20.03 24.08
C LEU A 182 1.39 -19.51 25.52
N ALA A 183 2.13 -20.21 26.38
CA ALA A 183 2.45 -19.77 27.75
C ALA A 183 1.22 -19.33 28.59
N GLY A 184 0.09 -20.03 28.45
CA GLY A 184 -1.16 -19.72 29.17
C GLY A 184 -2.08 -18.69 28.50
N ASN A 185 -1.66 -18.07 27.39
CA ASN A 185 -2.47 -17.15 26.59
C ASN A 185 -2.92 -17.81 25.28
N THR A 186 -4.20 -17.65 24.92
CA THR A 186 -4.73 -18.07 23.62
C THR A 186 -4.32 -17.06 22.55
N VAL A 187 -3.44 -17.47 21.64
CA VAL A 187 -3.01 -16.66 20.49
C VAL A 187 -3.64 -17.26 19.24
N SER A 188 -4.51 -16.49 18.59
CA SER A 188 -5.03 -16.84 17.27
C SER A 188 -4.03 -16.38 16.21
N LEU A 189 -3.43 -17.35 15.50
CA LEU A 189 -2.51 -17.02 14.41
C LEU A 189 -3.31 -16.72 13.14
N SER A 190 -2.94 -15.66 12.41
CA SER A 190 -3.55 -15.38 11.11
C SER A 190 -3.19 -16.46 10.08
N PRO A 191 -4.16 -17.23 9.53
CA PRO A 191 -3.88 -18.17 8.44
C PRO A 191 -3.28 -17.47 7.23
N GLU A 192 -3.76 -16.27 6.91
CA GLU A 192 -3.28 -15.41 5.83
C GLU A 192 -1.84 -14.98 6.07
N GLY A 193 -1.55 -14.49 7.28
CA GLY A 193 -0.20 -14.04 7.67
C GLY A 193 0.83 -15.16 7.58
N ILE A 194 0.49 -16.37 8.05
CA ILE A 194 1.40 -17.52 8.00
C ILE A 194 1.61 -18.03 6.58
N ALA A 195 0.55 -18.15 5.79
CA ALA A 195 0.66 -18.57 4.40
C ALA A 195 1.55 -17.61 3.59
N MET A 196 1.41 -16.30 3.82
CA MET A 196 2.25 -15.28 3.20
C MET A 196 3.70 -15.37 3.69
N LEU A 197 3.92 -15.60 4.99
CA LEU A 197 5.25 -15.80 5.57
C LEU A 197 5.96 -17.02 4.97
N VAL A 198 5.26 -18.16 4.85
CA VAL A 198 5.81 -19.37 4.22
C VAL A 198 6.21 -19.10 2.77
N GLY A 199 5.34 -18.41 2.01
CA GLY A 199 5.63 -17.99 0.66
C GLY A 199 6.88 -17.09 0.58
N MET A 200 7.01 -16.14 1.51
CA MET A 200 8.18 -15.26 1.59
C MET A 200 9.47 -16.00 1.93
N ILE A 201 9.42 -16.97 2.86
CA ILE A 201 10.58 -17.82 3.18
C ILE A 201 11.03 -18.59 1.94
N CYS A 202 10.07 -19.14 1.16
CA CYS A 202 10.38 -19.83 -0.08
C CYS A 202 11.02 -18.88 -1.12
N LEU A 203 10.49 -17.67 -1.27
CA LEU A 203 11.08 -16.64 -2.14
C LEU A 203 12.53 -16.36 -1.76
N LEU A 204 12.80 -16.08 -0.49
CA LEU A 204 14.16 -15.83 0.01
C LEU A 204 15.07 -17.04 -0.18
N PHE A 205 14.54 -18.26 0.02
CA PHE A 205 15.27 -19.49 -0.19
C PHE A 205 15.69 -19.68 -1.66
N PHE A 206 14.75 -19.55 -2.61
CA PHE A 206 15.05 -19.68 -4.04
C PHE A 206 16.00 -18.57 -4.52
N ALA A 207 15.75 -17.33 -4.08
CA ALA A 207 16.61 -16.20 -4.43
C ALA A 207 18.04 -16.34 -3.87
N SER A 208 18.20 -16.85 -2.64
CA SER A 208 19.54 -17.04 -2.08
C SER A 208 20.37 -18.14 -2.77
N ARG A 209 19.69 -19.10 -3.44
CA ARG A 209 20.33 -20.20 -4.19
C ARG A 209 20.65 -19.85 -5.65
N ASP A 210 20.05 -18.81 -6.19
CA ASP A 210 20.29 -18.39 -7.57
C ASP A 210 21.64 -17.67 -7.69
N LYS A 211 22.67 -18.45 -8.00
CA LYS A 211 24.05 -17.98 -8.25
C LYS A 211 24.29 -17.59 -9.71
N ASN A 212 23.31 -17.75 -10.60
CA ASN A 212 23.53 -17.76 -12.04
C ASN A 212 23.52 -16.38 -12.72
N ARG A 213 23.36 -15.29 -11.97
CA ARG A 213 23.33 -13.94 -12.55
C ARG A 213 24.18 -12.96 -11.74
N ARG A 214 25.50 -13.00 -11.99
CA ARG A 214 26.41 -11.91 -11.65
C ARG A 214 26.35 -10.89 -12.78
N ASP A 215 25.43 -9.93 -12.70
CA ASP A 215 25.53 -8.76 -13.56
C ASP A 215 26.32 -7.63 -12.88
N ALA A 216 27.00 -6.90 -13.76
CA ALA A 216 28.08 -5.94 -13.59
C ALA A 216 28.16 -5.22 -12.24
N THR A 217 29.39 -5.12 -11.75
CA THR A 217 29.88 -4.18 -10.74
C THR A 217 29.26 -2.79 -10.93
N LEU A 218 28.13 -2.54 -10.26
CA LEU A 218 27.66 -1.18 -10.02
C LEU A 218 28.68 -0.50 -9.12
N ASP A 219 29.06 0.72 -9.50
CA ASP A 219 30.08 1.51 -8.80
C ASP A 219 29.74 1.63 -7.31
N HIS A 220 30.48 0.90 -6.47
CA HIS A 220 30.26 0.88 -5.02
C HIS A 220 30.33 2.28 -4.39
N SER A 221 31.10 3.18 -5.02
CA SER A 221 31.26 4.59 -4.63
C SER A 221 29.94 5.36 -4.67
N LEU A 222 29.14 5.22 -5.74
CA LEU A 222 27.85 5.90 -5.90
C LEU A 222 26.84 5.50 -4.81
N PHE A 223 26.83 4.24 -4.40
CA PHE A 223 25.93 3.76 -3.36
C PHE A 223 26.30 4.27 -1.97
N ASP A 224 27.60 4.35 -1.66
CA ASP A 224 28.05 4.84 -0.36
C ASP A 224 27.73 6.33 -0.18
N ASP A 225 27.84 7.15 -1.24
CA ASP A 225 27.47 8.57 -1.21
C ASP A 225 25.96 8.76 -1.04
N ASN A 226 25.15 7.98 -1.76
CA ASN A 226 23.70 8.01 -1.63
C ASN A 226 23.22 7.56 -0.24
N ILE A 227 23.83 6.51 0.33
CA ILE A 227 23.55 6.09 1.71
C ILE A 227 23.94 7.19 2.70
N ARG A 228 25.07 7.87 2.49
CA ARG A 228 25.52 8.98 3.34
C ARG A 228 24.54 10.16 3.28
N ARG A 229 24.02 10.48 2.09
CA ARG A 229 22.96 11.48 1.89
C ARG A 229 21.70 11.12 2.68
N ILE A 230 21.23 9.87 2.60
CA ILE A 230 20.04 9.41 3.34
C ILE A 230 20.27 9.54 4.85
N ARG A 231 21.42 9.07 5.36
CA ARG A 231 21.77 9.16 6.78
C ARG A 231 21.85 10.60 7.29
N LYS A 232 22.36 11.53 6.49
CA LYS A 232 22.41 12.96 6.83
C LYS A 232 21.01 13.53 7.09
N ASN A 233 19.98 12.98 6.45
CA ASN A 233 18.59 13.42 6.58
C ASN A 233 17.78 12.59 7.58
N ILE A 234 18.40 11.73 8.40
CA ILE A 234 17.71 10.87 9.36
C ILE A 234 16.74 11.65 10.26
N LEU A 235 17.16 12.82 10.77
CA LEU A 235 16.33 13.66 11.64
C LEU A 235 15.05 14.15 10.96
N TYR A 236 15.03 14.25 9.63
CA TYR A 236 13.83 14.59 8.87
C TYR A 236 12.96 13.36 8.62
N LEU A 237 13.50 12.14 8.64
CA LEU A 237 12.75 10.91 8.38
C LEU A 237 12.02 10.39 9.63
N LEU A 238 12.59 10.58 10.82
CA LEU A 238 12.00 10.09 12.08
C LEU A 238 10.57 10.64 12.35
N PRO A 239 10.29 11.95 12.19
CA PRO A 239 8.95 12.50 12.47
C PRO A 239 7.88 11.93 11.54
N MET A 240 8.25 11.60 10.30
CA MET A 240 7.31 10.99 9.35
C MET A 240 6.85 9.61 9.85
N ALA A 241 7.79 8.77 10.26
CA ALA A 241 7.48 7.44 10.81
C ALA A 241 6.62 7.55 12.08
N ALA A 242 6.92 8.53 12.95
CA ALA A 242 6.11 8.78 14.14
C ALA A 242 4.66 9.14 13.79
N LEU A 243 4.45 10.06 12.84
CA LEU A 243 3.11 10.47 12.40
C LEU A 243 2.33 9.29 11.79
N ILE A 244 3.00 8.46 10.97
CA ILE A 244 2.40 7.27 10.35
C ILE A 244 1.95 6.28 11.44
N SER A 245 2.82 5.97 12.41
CA SER A 245 2.48 5.05 13.51
C SER A 245 1.39 5.59 14.43
N ILE A 246 1.36 6.90 14.70
CA ILE A 246 0.28 7.54 15.47
C ILE A 246 -1.06 7.38 14.75
N ALA A 247 -1.12 7.65 13.45
CA ALA A 247 -2.35 7.51 12.67
C ALA A 247 -2.82 6.04 12.57
N ALA A 248 -1.87 5.09 12.50
CA ALA A 248 -2.15 3.67 12.56
C ALA A 248 -2.68 3.22 13.93
N HIS A 249 -2.15 3.76 15.04
CA HIS A 249 -2.65 3.44 16.39
C HIS A 249 -4.14 3.77 16.55
N TYR A 250 -4.59 4.88 15.97
CA TYR A 250 -6.02 5.23 15.92
C TYR A 250 -6.82 4.43 14.88
N GLN A 251 -6.17 3.53 14.13
CA GLN A 251 -6.77 2.74 13.04
C GLN A 251 -7.34 3.61 11.92
N TRP A 252 -6.86 4.85 11.76
CA TRP A 252 -7.34 5.75 10.72
C TRP A 252 -6.60 5.60 9.41
N LEU A 253 -5.38 5.04 9.48
CA LEU A 253 -4.47 4.89 8.36
C LEU A 253 -4.08 3.42 8.22
N ALA A 254 -4.19 2.90 7.00
CA ALA A 254 -3.69 1.59 6.64
C ALA A 254 -2.81 1.62 5.40
N GLY A 255 -2.01 0.58 5.27
CA GLY A 255 -0.97 0.45 4.26
C GLY A 255 -1.50 -0.08 2.95
N GLU A 256 -1.00 -1.24 2.53
CA GLU A 256 -1.52 -2.01 1.41
C GLU A 256 -3.02 -2.41 1.58
N PRO A 257 -3.74 -2.63 0.46
CA PRO A 257 -5.13 -3.08 0.41
C PRO A 257 -5.53 -4.15 1.43
N ILE A 258 -4.71 -5.18 1.58
CA ILE A 258 -4.97 -6.29 2.51
C ILE A 258 -4.96 -5.81 3.98
N ALA A 259 -4.02 -4.93 4.35
CA ALA A 259 -3.97 -4.40 5.71
C ALA A 259 -5.18 -3.51 5.98
N ALA A 260 -5.58 -2.68 5.02
CA ALA A 260 -6.78 -1.86 5.12
C ALA A 260 -8.06 -2.70 5.29
N ALA A 261 -8.19 -3.79 4.54
CA ALA A 261 -9.32 -4.72 4.66
C ALA A 261 -9.35 -5.42 6.04
N LEU A 262 -8.20 -5.84 6.57
CA LEU A 262 -8.11 -6.47 7.90
C LEU A 262 -8.43 -5.49 9.04
N VAL A 263 -7.90 -4.26 8.97
CA VAL A 263 -8.22 -3.20 9.95
C VAL A 263 -9.71 -2.86 9.88
N GLY A 264 -10.29 -2.76 8.69
CA GLY A 264 -11.73 -2.51 8.52
C GLY A 264 -12.62 -3.62 9.11
N LYS A 265 -12.14 -4.87 9.15
CA LYS A 265 -12.81 -6.00 9.82
C LYS A 265 -12.55 -6.07 11.33
N GLY A 266 -11.71 -5.19 11.88
CA GLY A 266 -11.29 -5.21 13.28
C GLY A 266 -10.21 -6.24 13.62
N ASP A 267 -9.61 -6.92 12.63
CA ASP A 267 -8.54 -7.90 12.84
C ASP A 267 -7.16 -7.23 12.81
N ILE A 268 -6.88 -6.51 13.91
CA ILE A 268 -5.69 -5.67 14.06
C ILE A 268 -4.40 -6.48 14.14
N THR A 269 -4.44 -7.64 14.81
CA THR A 269 -3.28 -8.51 14.96
C THR A 269 -2.85 -9.08 13.60
N SER A 270 -3.80 -9.57 12.80
CA SER A 270 -3.50 -10.04 11.45
C SER A 270 -2.99 -8.90 10.57
N ALA A 271 -3.59 -7.70 10.66
CA ALA A 271 -3.11 -6.53 9.91
C ALA A 271 -1.65 -6.19 10.25
N ALA A 272 -1.26 -6.26 11.53
CA ALA A 272 0.11 -5.99 11.95
C ALA A 272 1.11 -7.07 11.48
N ILE A 273 0.71 -8.34 11.51
CA ILE A 273 1.52 -9.44 10.94
C ILE A 273 1.71 -9.21 9.44
N VAL A 274 0.64 -8.89 8.71
CA VAL A 274 0.68 -8.63 7.27
C VAL A 274 1.62 -7.48 6.95
N ALA A 275 1.50 -6.36 7.66
CA ALA A 275 2.37 -5.19 7.49
C ALA A 275 3.86 -5.54 7.71
N THR A 276 4.16 -6.39 8.71
CA THR A 276 5.53 -6.82 9.00
C THR A 276 6.10 -7.73 7.90
N VAL A 277 5.29 -8.68 7.42
CA VAL A 277 5.71 -9.59 6.33
C VAL A 277 5.91 -8.82 5.02
N GLN A 278 5.05 -7.83 4.74
CA GLN A 278 5.22 -6.94 3.60
C GLN A 278 6.50 -6.12 3.70
N ALA A 279 6.84 -5.60 4.88
CA ALA A 279 8.10 -4.88 5.04
C ALA A 279 9.31 -5.73 4.63
N ILE A 280 9.32 -7.02 5.00
CA ILE A 280 10.37 -7.96 4.59
C ILE A 280 10.35 -8.19 3.08
N ALA A 281 9.16 -8.28 2.48
CA ALA A 281 8.99 -8.49 1.04
C ALA A 281 9.48 -7.31 0.20
N PHE A 282 9.12 -6.09 0.60
CA PHE A 282 9.46 -4.86 -0.14
C PHE A 282 10.86 -4.33 0.19
N MET A 283 11.47 -4.77 1.29
CA MET A 283 12.81 -4.35 1.71
C MET A 283 13.85 -4.38 0.57
N PRO A 284 14.00 -5.44 -0.25
CA PRO A 284 14.98 -5.45 -1.33
C PRO A 284 14.73 -4.36 -2.37
N LEU A 285 13.48 -4.15 -2.77
CA LEU A 285 13.10 -3.14 -3.75
C LEU A 285 13.36 -1.72 -3.23
N ILE A 286 12.96 -1.45 -1.99
CA ILE A 286 13.08 -0.11 -1.40
C ILE A 286 14.55 0.23 -1.17
N ILE A 287 15.34 -0.69 -0.60
CA ILE A 287 16.75 -0.45 -0.35
C ILE A 287 17.51 -0.24 -1.66
N THR A 288 17.26 -1.05 -2.68
CA THR A 288 17.98 -0.93 -3.97
C THR A 288 17.64 0.37 -4.69
N THR A 289 16.36 0.74 -4.75
CA THR A 289 15.93 2.02 -5.33
C THR A 289 16.45 3.22 -4.53
N ALA A 290 16.51 3.14 -3.20
CA ALA A 290 17.08 4.18 -2.35
C ALA A 290 18.60 4.33 -2.51
N MET A 291 19.34 3.21 -2.63
CA MET A 291 20.80 3.25 -2.87
C MET A 291 21.13 3.84 -4.24
N VAL A 292 20.30 3.60 -5.26
CA VAL A 292 20.49 4.19 -6.60
C VAL A 292 20.18 5.69 -6.61
N SER A 293 19.15 6.12 -5.86
CA SER A 293 18.65 7.49 -5.94
C SER A 293 19.18 8.45 -4.88
N GLY A 294 19.63 7.94 -3.73
CA GLY A 294 19.91 8.76 -2.55
C GLY A 294 18.66 9.35 -1.90
N VAL A 295 17.47 8.84 -2.26
CA VAL A 295 16.16 9.27 -1.76
C VAL A 295 15.46 8.09 -1.10
N TYR A 296 14.99 8.28 0.13
CA TYR A 296 14.43 7.18 0.90
C TYR A 296 12.91 7.00 0.70
N GLY A 297 12.35 5.92 1.23
CA GLY A 297 10.90 5.70 1.26
C GLY A 297 10.26 6.51 2.39
N THR A 298 9.20 7.26 2.09
CA THR A 298 8.48 8.07 3.09
C THR A 298 7.93 7.23 4.25
N ASN A 299 7.59 5.95 3.99
CA ASN A 299 7.12 4.97 4.97
C ASN A 299 8.14 3.84 5.27
N GLY A 300 9.45 4.05 5.03
CA GLY A 300 10.49 3.05 5.37
C GLY A 300 10.48 1.84 4.44
N TRP A 301 10.77 0.63 4.94
CA TRP A 301 10.75 -0.63 4.17
C TRP A 301 9.36 -1.17 3.79
N CYS A 302 8.32 -0.33 3.85
CA CYS A 302 6.91 -0.62 3.61
C CYS A 302 6.16 -1.08 4.88
N ASP A 303 5.22 -0.26 5.32
CA ASP A 303 4.10 -0.52 6.25
C ASP A 303 4.37 -1.08 7.65
N TRP A 304 5.55 -1.59 8.01
CA TRP A 304 5.77 -2.09 9.38
C TRP A 304 5.66 -1.01 10.47
N PHE A 305 5.84 0.29 10.15
CA PHE A 305 5.50 1.37 11.08
C PHE A 305 4.02 1.39 11.43
N LEU A 306 3.15 1.08 10.45
CA LEU A 306 1.72 0.92 10.69
C LEU A 306 1.48 -0.31 11.56
N GLY A 307 2.16 -1.43 11.28
CA GLY A 307 2.12 -2.64 12.10
C GLY A 307 2.49 -2.38 13.57
N LEU A 308 3.55 -1.62 13.83
CA LEU A 308 3.93 -1.19 15.17
C LEU A 308 2.89 -0.25 15.79
N GLY A 309 2.32 0.65 14.99
CA GLY A 309 1.26 1.56 15.42
C GLY A 309 0.00 0.82 15.87
N TYR A 310 -0.44 -0.16 15.09
CA TYR A 310 -1.61 -1.00 15.38
C TYR A 310 -1.51 -1.72 16.74
N LEU A 311 -0.30 -2.15 17.13
CA LEU A 311 -0.05 -2.89 18.35
C LEU A 311 0.39 -2.01 19.53
N ALA A 312 0.59 -0.72 19.30
CA ALA A 312 1.06 0.19 20.34
C ALA A 312 -0.01 0.43 21.41
N PRO A 313 0.36 0.57 22.70
CA PRO A 313 -0.60 0.75 23.79
C PRO A 313 -1.20 2.16 23.85
N ASN A 314 -0.52 3.17 23.29
CA ASN A 314 -0.98 4.55 23.24
C ASN A 314 -0.31 5.32 22.07
N PRO A 315 -0.83 6.49 21.66
CA PRO A 315 -0.32 7.22 20.50
C PRO A 315 1.14 7.67 20.65
N LEU A 316 1.56 8.06 21.86
CA LEU A 316 2.94 8.49 22.10
C LEU A 316 3.91 7.32 21.94
N ALA A 317 3.58 6.16 22.51
CA ALA A 317 4.33 4.93 22.32
C ALA A 317 4.39 4.53 20.84
N ALA A 318 3.28 4.66 20.09
CA ALA A 318 3.24 4.41 18.66
C ALA A 318 4.24 5.31 17.92
N GLY A 319 4.24 6.61 18.22
CA GLY A 319 5.16 7.58 17.61
C GLY A 319 6.63 7.26 17.91
N VAL A 320 6.96 6.91 19.16
CA VAL A 320 8.32 6.53 19.55
C VAL A 320 8.77 5.24 18.88
N LEU A 321 7.89 4.23 18.82
CA LEU A 321 8.17 2.96 18.14
C LEU A 321 8.42 3.18 16.64
N GLY A 322 7.57 3.95 15.96
CA GLY A 322 7.73 4.29 14.54
C GLY A 322 9.03 5.06 14.25
N ALA A 323 9.32 6.10 15.04
CA ALA A 323 10.57 6.85 14.91
C ALA A 323 11.79 5.95 15.17
N SER A 324 11.77 5.14 16.22
CA SER A 324 12.88 4.23 16.56
C SER A 324 13.11 3.20 15.45
N ALA A 325 12.02 2.64 14.91
CA ALA A 325 12.04 1.71 13.79
C ALA A 325 12.72 2.32 12.55
N MET A 326 12.31 3.53 12.14
CA MET A 326 12.94 4.29 11.05
C MET A 326 14.44 4.54 11.31
N GLY A 327 14.79 4.89 12.55
CA GLY A 327 16.18 5.08 12.94
C GLY A 327 17.02 3.81 12.76
N ILE A 328 16.47 2.65 13.14
CA ILE A 328 17.12 1.34 12.97
C ILE A 328 17.30 1.00 11.48
N GLU A 329 16.29 1.24 10.63
CA GLU A 329 16.42 0.98 9.19
C GLU A 329 17.56 1.77 8.55
N ILE A 330 17.59 3.07 8.80
CA ILE A 330 18.58 3.98 8.20
C ILE A 330 19.98 3.68 8.72
N ALA A 331 20.11 3.33 10.01
CA ALA A 331 21.36 2.86 10.58
C ALA A 331 21.82 1.53 9.92
N GLY A 332 20.88 0.61 9.71
CA GLY A 332 21.10 -0.70 9.09
C GLY A 332 21.35 -0.67 7.58
N LEU A 333 20.99 0.42 6.89
CA LEU A 333 20.94 0.51 5.42
C LEU A 333 22.22 0.02 4.72
N SER A 334 23.40 0.42 5.19
CA SER A 334 24.68 -0.01 4.61
C SER A 334 24.94 -1.50 4.77
N LYS A 335 24.63 -2.08 5.95
CA LYS A 335 24.83 -3.52 6.20
C LYS A 335 23.89 -4.35 5.34
N ILE A 336 22.63 -3.94 5.26
CA ILE A 336 21.60 -4.67 4.50
C ILE A 336 21.83 -4.49 3.00
N GLY A 337 22.21 -3.30 2.54
CA GLY A 337 22.62 -3.07 1.15
C GLY A 337 23.77 -3.98 0.72
N LYS A 338 24.81 -4.12 1.55
CA LYS A 338 25.91 -5.08 1.30
C LYS A 338 25.42 -6.53 1.28
N ALA A 339 24.49 -6.90 2.16
CA ALA A 339 23.89 -8.23 2.18
C ALA A 339 23.08 -8.51 0.90
N ILE A 340 22.25 -7.57 0.44
CA ILE A 340 21.47 -7.70 -0.79
C ILE A 340 22.38 -7.77 -2.02
N ASN A 341 23.47 -7.02 -2.05
CA ASN A 341 24.46 -7.11 -3.14
C ASN A 341 25.11 -8.49 -3.26
N ARG A 342 25.17 -9.27 -2.16
CA ARG A 342 25.65 -10.66 -2.18
C ARG A 342 24.64 -11.62 -2.82
N PHE A 343 23.37 -11.22 -2.93
CA PHE A 343 22.28 -12.03 -3.48
C PHE A 343 21.55 -11.25 -4.60
N PRO A 344 22.12 -11.17 -5.81
CA PRO A 344 21.55 -10.40 -6.93
C PRO A 344 20.11 -10.76 -7.27
N ALA A 345 19.73 -12.03 -7.09
CA ALA A 345 18.36 -12.47 -7.31
C ALA A 345 17.35 -11.78 -6.37
N LEU A 346 17.71 -11.44 -5.13
CA LEU A 346 16.82 -10.70 -4.23
C LEU A 346 16.54 -9.28 -4.72
N LYS A 347 17.51 -8.64 -5.39
CA LYS A 347 17.32 -7.33 -6.02
C LYS A 347 16.34 -7.41 -7.18
N MET A 348 16.45 -8.45 -8.00
CA MET A 348 15.54 -8.71 -9.14
C MET A 348 14.15 -9.16 -8.70
N SER A 349 13.99 -9.73 -7.50
CA SER A 349 12.69 -10.07 -6.96
C SER A 349 11.79 -8.85 -6.81
N GLY A 350 12.34 -7.65 -6.61
CA GLY A 350 11.56 -6.42 -6.44
C GLY A 350 10.54 -6.15 -7.55
N ASP A 351 10.96 -6.24 -8.82
CA ASP A 351 10.06 -6.00 -9.96
C ASP A 351 9.03 -7.13 -10.15
N ASN A 352 9.44 -8.38 -9.88
CA ASN A 352 8.53 -9.53 -9.91
C ASN A 352 7.50 -9.46 -8.78
N ILE A 353 7.87 -8.91 -7.60
CA ILE A 353 6.96 -8.66 -6.48
C ILE A 353 5.91 -7.64 -6.92
N ARG A 354 6.33 -6.49 -7.48
CA ARG A 354 5.42 -5.45 -8.01
C ARG A 354 4.43 -6.03 -9.02
N THR A 355 4.94 -6.83 -9.96
CA THR A 355 4.12 -7.47 -10.99
C THR A 355 3.10 -8.44 -10.38
N SER A 356 3.55 -9.31 -9.47
CA SER A 356 2.69 -10.31 -8.83
C SER A 356 1.57 -9.67 -8.00
N MET A 357 1.88 -8.64 -7.22
CA MET A 357 0.88 -7.92 -6.44
C MET A 357 -0.14 -7.21 -7.32
N THR A 358 0.31 -6.54 -8.37
CA THR A 358 -0.59 -5.86 -9.32
C THR A 358 -1.57 -6.84 -9.93
N GLN A 359 -1.09 -7.98 -10.44
CA GLN A 359 -1.97 -8.98 -11.07
C GLN A 359 -2.96 -9.62 -10.09
N ILE A 360 -2.52 -9.92 -8.87
CA ILE A 360 -3.41 -10.48 -7.86
C ILE A 360 -4.48 -9.45 -7.47
N LEU A 361 -4.09 -8.19 -7.27
CA LEU A 361 -5.03 -7.11 -6.97
C LEU A 361 -6.00 -6.87 -8.12
N GLU A 362 -5.56 -6.94 -9.38
CA GLU A 362 -6.45 -6.78 -10.55
C GLU A 362 -7.58 -7.81 -10.54
N ILE A 363 -7.25 -9.08 -10.29
CA ILE A 363 -8.24 -10.16 -10.23
C ILE A 363 -9.10 -10.04 -8.96
N ALA A 364 -8.47 -9.81 -7.80
CA ALA A 364 -9.18 -9.74 -6.52
C ALA A 364 -10.16 -8.57 -6.46
N LEU A 365 -9.77 -7.39 -6.95
CA LEU A 365 -10.62 -6.20 -6.99
C LEU A 365 -11.76 -6.33 -8.01
N LEU A 366 -11.53 -7.04 -9.13
CA LEU A 366 -12.61 -7.37 -10.06
C LEU A 366 -13.65 -8.29 -9.40
N VAL A 367 -13.20 -9.40 -8.80
CA VAL A 367 -14.10 -10.34 -8.10
C VAL A 367 -14.82 -9.63 -6.95
N GLY A 368 -14.12 -8.81 -6.17
CA GLY A 368 -14.70 -8.05 -5.07
C GLY A 368 -15.73 -7.03 -5.56
N GLY A 369 -15.43 -6.33 -6.65
CA GLY A 369 -16.37 -5.42 -7.31
C GLY A 369 -17.65 -6.12 -7.79
N VAL A 370 -17.52 -7.32 -8.38
CA VAL A 370 -18.66 -8.13 -8.80
C VAL A 370 -19.50 -8.57 -7.59
N ASN A 371 -18.86 -9.03 -6.51
CA ASN A 371 -19.56 -9.42 -5.28
C ASN A 371 -20.32 -8.25 -4.65
N ALA A 372 -19.65 -7.10 -4.51
CA ALA A 372 -20.26 -5.88 -4.02
C ALA A 372 -21.45 -5.47 -4.88
N ALA A 373 -21.27 -5.39 -6.20
CA ALA A 373 -22.35 -5.02 -7.11
C ALA A 373 -23.54 -6.00 -7.06
N SER A 374 -23.28 -7.30 -6.91
CA SER A 374 -24.34 -8.30 -6.75
C SER A 374 -25.14 -8.10 -5.47
N GLN A 375 -24.52 -7.64 -4.39
CA GLN A 375 -25.21 -7.32 -3.15
C GLN A 375 -26.00 -6.00 -3.26
N ILE A 376 -25.50 -5.04 -4.05
CA ILE A 376 -26.19 -3.77 -4.32
C ILE A 376 -27.43 -3.99 -5.17
N TRP A 377 -27.34 -4.80 -6.22
CA TRP A 377 -28.47 -5.08 -7.10
C TRP A 377 -28.35 -6.50 -7.63
N SER A 378 -29.16 -7.41 -7.09
CA SER A 378 -29.09 -8.83 -7.41
C SER A 378 -29.22 -9.09 -8.92
N GLY A 379 -28.26 -9.83 -9.49
CA GLY A 379 -28.17 -10.15 -10.92
C GLY A 379 -27.76 -8.97 -11.81
N THR A 380 -28.49 -7.86 -11.74
CA THR A 380 -28.23 -6.64 -12.53
C THR A 380 -26.86 -6.04 -12.23
N GLY A 381 -26.45 -6.03 -10.96
CA GLY A 381 -25.15 -5.51 -10.56
C GLY A 381 -23.98 -6.30 -11.13
N ILE A 382 -24.11 -7.63 -11.22
CA ILE A 382 -23.13 -8.49 -11.90
C ILE A 382 -23.08 -8.14 -13.40
N PHE A 383 -24.24 -8.09 -14.06
CA PHE A 383 -24.35 -7.74 -15.48
C PHE A 383 -23.68 -6.39 -15.79
N LEU A 384 -23.99 -5.35 -15.02
CA LEU A 384 -23.43 -4.02 -15.20
C LEU A 384 -21.92 -4.00 -14.94
N THR A 385 -21.45 -4.64 -13.87
CA THR A 385 -20.03 -4.64 -13.51
C THR A 385 -19.17 -5.32 -14.57
N VAL A 386 -19.58 -6.50 -15.02
CA VAL A 386 -18.85 -7.23 -16.08
C VAL A 386 -18.91 -6.46 -17.40
N SER A 387 -20.07 -5.90 -17.76
CA SER A 387 -20.22 -5.10 -18.99
C SER A 387 -19.34 -3.86 -18.97
N LEU A 388 -19.32 -3.11 -17.86
CA LEU A 388 -18.46 -1.93 -17.69
C LEU A 388 -16.98 -2.29 -17.74
N TYR A 389 -16.59 -3.42 -17.14
CA TYR A 389 -15.20 -3.91 -17.20
C TYR A 389 -14.76 -4.23 -18.63
N ILE A 390 -15.60 -4.93 -19.41
CA ILE A 390 -15.31 -5.26 -20.81
C ILE A 390 -15.31 -3.99 -21.68
N LEU A 391 -16.25 -3.06 -21.47
CA LEU A 391 -16.26 -1.78 -22.17
C LEU A 391 -14.99 -0.96 -21.88
N ASN A 392 -14.48 -1.00 -20.65
CA ASN A 392 -13.21 -0.38 -20.31
C ASN A 392 -12.04 -0.99 -21.08
N GLU A 393 -11.99 -2.32 -21.23
CA GLU A 393 -10.97 -2.99 -22.07
C GLU A 393 -11.05 -2.57 -23.54
N ILE A 394 -12.26 -2.54 -24.11
CA ILE A 394 -12.50 -2.14 -25.51
C ILE A 394 -12.11 -0.67 -25.73
N SER A 395 -12.33 0.19 -24.75
CA SER A 395 -12.06 1.64 -24.84
C SER A 395 -10.59 2.00 -24.62
N GLY A 396 -9.68 1.02 -24.59
CA GLY A 396 -8.25 1.27 -24.37
C GLY A 396 -7.87 1.51 -22.90
N ARG A 397 -8.70 1.04 -21.96
CA ARG A 397 -8.49 1.13 -20.50
C ARG A 397 -8.38 2.57 -19.98
N PRO A 398 -9.39 3.43 -20.22
CA PRO A 398 -9.42 4.76 -19.62
C PRO A 398 -9.39 4.70 -18.08
N VAL A 399 -9.97 3.64 -17.50
CA VAL A 399 -9.83 3.30 -16.08
C VAL A 399 -8.82 2.17 -15.95
N MET A 400 -7.91 2.29 -14.98
CA MET A 400 -6.95 1.22 -14.69
C MET A 400 -7.66 -0.05 -14.22
N LYS A 401 -7.13 -1.21 -14.61
CA LYS A 401 -7.73 -2.52 -14.28
C LYS A 401 -7.99 -2.72 -12.79
N LEU A 402 -7.06 -2.27 -11.95
CA LEU A 402 -7.19 -2.28 -10.49
C LEU A 402 -8.46 -1.54 -10.02
N ALA A 403 -8.83 -0.44 -10.67
CA ALA A 403 -10.00 0.37 -10.36
C ALA A 403 -11.29 -0.08 -11.01
N ALA A 404 -11.20 -0.82 -12.12
CA ALA A 404 -12.36 -1.09 -12.97
C ALA A 404 -13.48 -1.81 -12.19
N GLY A 405 -13.14 -2.83 -11.39
CA GLY A 405 -14.10 -3.55 -10.55
C GLY A 405 -14.75 -2.66 -9.47
N PRO A 406 -13.97 -2.04 -8.57
CA PRO A 406 -14.52 -1.20 -7.51
C PRO A 406 -15.30 0.02 -8.02
N ILE A 407 -14.81 0.70 -9.06
CA ILE A 407 -15.52 1.84 -9.66
C ILE A 407 -16.84 1.38 -10.29
N ALA A 408 -16.86 0.23 -10.97
CA ALA A 408 -18.09 -0.31 -11.51
C ALA A 408 -19.12 -0.62 -10.41
N ALA A 409 -18.70 -1.16 -9.25
CA ALA A 409 -19.59 -1.36 -8.11
C ALA A 409 -20.18 -0.03 -7.58
N ILE A 410 -19.36 1.03 -7.51
CA ILE A 410 -19.83 2.38 -7.15
C ILE A 410 -20.84 2.90 -8.19
N ILE A 411 -20.58 2.72 -9.48
CA ILE A 411 -21.53 3.09 -10.56
C ILE A 411 -22.85 2.33 -10.40
N VAL A 412 -22.80 1.03 -10.09
CA VAL A 412 -24.01 0.23 -9.80
C VAL A 412 -24.77 0.81 -8.60
N GLY A 413 -24.09 1.21 -7.52
CA GLY A 413 -24.71 1.88 -6.37
C GLY A 413 -25.39 3.20 -6.73
N ILE A 414 -24.75 4.01 -7.57
CA ILE A 414 -25.34 5.26 -8.07
C ILE A 414 -26.59 4.97 -8.92
N LEU A 415 -26.50 4.01 -9.84
CA LEU A 415 -27.62 3.62 -10.70
C LEU A 415 -28.77 3.02 -9.90
N ALA A 416 -28.50 2.15 -8.93
CA ALA A 416 -29.51 1.59 -8.03
C ALA A 416 -30.30 2.69 -7.32
N ASN A 417 -29.62 3.74 -6.86
CA ASN A 417 -30.26 4.90 -6.24
C ASN A 417 -31.13 5.70 -7.21
N ILE A 418 -30.65 5.95 -8.42
CA ILE A 418 -31.44 6.63 -9.46
C ILE A 418 -32.71 5.82 -9.75
N PHE A 419 -32.58 4.50 -9.95
CA PHE A 419 -33.72 3.62 -10.23
C PHE A 419 -34.67 3.47 -9.03
N ALA A 420 -34.16 3.54 -7.80
CA ALA A 420 -34.98 3.54 -6.60
C ALA A 420 -35.87 4.79 -6.52
N VAL A 421 -35.36 5.95 -6.89
CA VAL A 421 -36.16 7.19 -6.97
C VAL A 421 -37.27 7.08 -8.02
N PHE A 422 -37.03 6.37 -9.12
CA PHE A 422 -38.03 6.13 -10.17
C PHE A 422 -38.96 4.93 -9.88
N GLY A 423 -38.78 4.22 -8.76
CA GLY A 423 -39.59 3.05 -8.40
C GLY A 423 -39.32 1.78 -9.24
N CYS A 424 -38.21 1.75 -10.00
CA CYS A 424 -37.83 0.64 -10.87
C CYS A 424 -36.72 -0.25 -10.29
N TYR A 425 -36.30 0.00 -9.05
CA TYR A 425 -35.28 -0.79 -8.36
C TYR A 425 -35.90 -2.01 -7.70
N THR A 426 -35.34 -3.18 -7.99
CA THR A 426 -35.65 -4.45 -7.33
C THR A 426 -34.36 -4.96 -6.68
N GLY A 427 -34.11 -4.47 -5.47
CA GLY A 427 -32.96 -4.82 -4.65
C GLY A 427 -33.17 -6.10 -3.88
#